data_AF-A0A946VXN8-F1
#
_entry.id   AF-A0A946VXN8-F1
#
_cell.length_a   1.000
_cell.length_b   1.000
_cell.length_c   1.000
_cell.angle_alpha   90.00
_cell.angle_beta   90.00
_cell.angle_gamma   90.00
#
_symmetry.space_group_name_H-M   'P 1'
#
loop_
_entity.id
_entity.type
_entity.pdbx_description
1 polymer ?
#
loop_
_entity_poly.entity_id
_entity_poly.type
_entity_poly.pdbx_seq_one_letter_code
_entity_poly.pdbx_strand_id
1 'polypeptide(L)'
;RSGDVLQRVAGPLAQLGTFAQGLYAASEMFTEGFMHLYKAGVLKRRVYHDLTVQTLLNQGKISETISLATLDAFREARALTNRLDQHEIDWLIRIGAFQPGIRVQGEQLLTAIGTTLHNNLADDNARQAIAKHCLGSRLSGAALLHAAFFLGSKDFYRWLHELDDSERELFQMTGVGQINELYNYDLPNGEARDRAQRLRARFINSTMKVSLTGAAISDGLANQQVVSGVGGQYNFVAMAHALADSRSIIMLRATRHTAKGVVSNIVWQYPYETIPRHLRDIVITEYGVADLRGKCDEDCVKAMLCIADSRFQAKLLKQAQQHNKLDPNWQLPAVYCNNTPAMLAKGLQGYRREGLFIDFPFGCDFSEQELQLVDALRWLKSHGATRRARLMLVARALRSKSTASEQPLLELMQLHNTVSFAQWLNKKLLVLALQTTAQKDQ
;
A
#
# COMPACT_ATOMS: atom_id res chain seq x y z
N ARG A 1 -2.36 -16.46 -17.78
CA ARG A 1 -3.84 -16.42 -17.77
C ARG A 1 -4.42 -15.18 -17.06
N SER A 2 -3.66 -14.47 -16.23
CA SER A 2 -4.07 -13.17 -15.63
C SER A 2 -3.92 -11.95 -16.57
N GLY A 3 -3.30 -12.12 -17.74
CA GLY A 3 -2.98 -11.06 -18.70
C GLY A 3 -4.21 -10.35 -19.26
N ASP A 4 -5.28 -11.08 -19.58
CA ASP A 4 -6.48 -10.48 -20.20
C ASP A 4 -7.24 -9.56 -19.25
N VAL A 5 -7.27 -9.89 -17.94
CA VAL A 5 -7.87 -9.03 -16.91
C VAL A 5 -7.00 -7.78 -16.70
N LEU A 6 -5.67 -7.96 -16.63
CA LEU A 6 -4.73 -6.85 -16.47
C LEU A 6 -4.69 -5.92 -17.68
N GLN A 7 -4.79 -6.44 -18.90
CA GLN A 7 -4.86 -5.65 -20.13
C GLN A 7 -6.20 -4.90 -20.22
N ARG A 8 -7.31 -5.50 -19.75
CA ARG A 8 -8.62 -4.85 -19.68
C ARG A 8 -8.70 -3.78 -18.58
N VAL A 9 -7.97 -3.96 -17.47
CA VAL A 9 -7.98 -3.06 -16.31
C VAL A 9 -6.93 -1.94 -16.43
N ALA A 10 -5.73 -2.23 -16.93
CA ALA A 10 -4.60 -1.30 -17.02
C ALA A 10 -4.37 -0.75 -18.44
N GLY A 11 -5.02 -1.30 -19.47
CA GLY A 11 -4.88 -0.87 -20.86
C GLY A 11 -3.49 -1.14 -21.46
N PRO A 12 -3.13 -0.47 -22.58
CA PRO A 12 -1.85 -0.65 -23.28
C PRO A 12 -0.61 -0.22 -22.47
N LEU A 13 -0.80 0.33 -21.27
CA LEU A 13 0.26 0.78 -20.37
C LEU A 13 0.67 -0.29 -19.33
N ALA A 14 0.12 -1.51 -19.42
CA ALA A 14 0.41 -2.58 -18.49
C ALA A 14 1.89 -3.01 -18.57
N GLN A 15 2.69 -2.59 -17.59
CA GLN A 15 4.00 -3.20 -17.36
C GLN A 15 3.79 -4.54 -16.67
N LEU A 16 3.85 -5.62 -17.45
CA LEU A 16 3.63 -7.00 -16.98
C LEU A 16 4.92 -7.68 -16.48
N GLY A 17 6.01 -6.92 -16.38
CA GLY A 17 7.28 -7.42 -15.86
C GLY A 17 7.17 -7.83 -14.39
N THR A 18 8.00 -8.79 -13.99
CA THR A 18 8.17 -9.14 -12.58
C THR A 18 8.97 -8.06 -11.85
N PHE A 19 8.83 -7.99 -10.52
CA PHE A 19 9.64 -7.12 -9.67
C PHE A 19 11.08 -7.64 -9.51
N ALA A 20 11.83 -7.69 -10.62
CA ALA A 20 13.19 -8.23 -10.67
C ALA A 20 14.15 -7.45 -9.75
N GLN A 21 14.15 -6.11 -9.85
CA GLN A 21 14.88 -5.22 -8.94
C GLN A 21 14.27 -5.19 -7.53
N GLY A 22 13.00 -5.58 -7.40
CA GLY A 22 12.24 -5.45 -6.17
C GLY A 22 11.71 -4.05 -5.90
N LEU A 23 10.97 -3.94 -4.81
CA LEU A 23 10.42 -2.71 -4.27
C LEU A 23 11.15 -2.30 -3.00
N TYR A 24 11.13 -0.99 -2.76
CA TYR A 24 11.41 -0.33 -1.49
C TYR A 24 10.11 0.33 -1.05
N ALA A 25 9.81 0.29 0.24
CA ALA A 25 8.59 0.87 0.79
C ALA A 25 8.89 2.10 1.67
N ALA A 26 8.14 3.17 1.46
CA ALA A 26 8.01 4.28 2.41
C ALA A 26 6.52 4.41 2.72
N SER A 27 6.13 4.14 3.96
CA SER A 27 4.72 4.11 4.36
C SER A 27 4.55 4.66 5.77
N GLU A 28 3.50 5.42 6.06
CA GLU A 28 3.22 5.79 7.46
C GLU A 28 3.08 4.55 8.34
N MET A 29 2.36 3.56 7.82
CA MET A 29 1.98 2.34 8.52
C MET A 29 2.64 1.13 7.87
N PHE A 30 3.42 0.39 8.65
CA PHE A 30 3.91 -0.94 8.29
C PHE A 30 2.85 -1.98 8.66
N THR A 31 2.19 -2.51 7.64
CA THR A 31 1.15 -3.52 7.75
C THR A 31 1.62 -4.89 7.26
N GLU A 32 0.83 -5.91 7.60
CA GLU A 32 1.04 -7.32 7.22
C GLU A 32 1.24 -7.52 5.70
N GLY A 33 0.66 -6.67 4.86
CA GLY A 33 0.88 -6.73 3.40
C GLY A 33 2.36 -6.61 3.01
N PHE A 34 3.14 -5.78 3.71
CA PHE A 34 4.58 -5.64 3.45
C PHE A 34 5.38 -6.86 3.91
N MET A 35 4.97 -7.53 4.99
CA MET A 35 5.55 -8.82 5.40
C MET A 35 5.38 -9.84 4.28
N HIS A 36 4.18 -9.96 3.70
CA HIS A 36 3.93 -10.89 2.60
C HIS A 36 4.75 -10.53 1.35
N LEU A 37 4.89 -9.24 1.03
CA LEU A 37 5.76 -8.79 -0.07
C LEU A 37 7.24 -9.13 0.17
N TYR A 38 7.71 -9.03 1.41
CA TYR A 38 9.07 -9.43 1.79
C TYR A 38 9.27 -10.93 1.65
N LYS A 39 8.38 -11.75 2.25
CA LYS A 39 8.41 -13.22 2.14
C LYS A 39 8.32 -13.71 0.69
N ALA A 40 7.59 -12.99 -0.17
CA ALA A 40 7.48 -13.28 -1.60
C ALA A 40 8.69 -12.81 -2.44
N GLY A 41 9.70 -12.19 -1.84
CA GLY A 41 10.88 -11.67 -2.54
C GLY A 41 10.58 -10.48 -3.46
N VAL A 42 9.49 -9.75 -3.19
CA VAL A 42 9.10 -8.52 -3.90
C VAL A 42 9.69 -7.29 -3.22
N LEU A 43 9.60 -7.20 -1.89
CA LEU A 43 10.22 -6.13 -1.11
C LEU A 43 11.69 -6.48 -0.86
N LYS A 44 12.58 -6.07 -1.76
CA LYS A 44 14.02 -6.43 -1.73
C LYS A 44 14.96 -5.38 -2.30
N ARG A 45 14.43 -4.23 -2.77
CA ARG A 45 15.28 -3.14 -3.26
C ARG A 45 15.80 -2.37 -2.05
N ARG A 46 17.10 -2.48 -1.80
CA ARG A 46 17.77 -1.74 -0.73
C ARG A 46 17.92 -0.26 -1.08
N VAL A 47 17.72 0.58 -0.09
CA VAL A 47 18.07 1.99 -0.12
C VAL A 47 18.98 2.33 1.05
N TYR A 48 19.76 3.39 0.92
CA TYR A 48 20.75 3.82 1.90
C TYR A 48 20.51 5.27 2.29
N HIS A 49 20.74 5.57 3.57
CA HIS A 49 20.52 6.91 4.11
C HIS A 49 21.49 7.95 3.53
N ASP A 50 22.74 7.56 3.28
CA ASP A 50 23.75 8.45 2.73
C ASP A 50 23.45 8.79 1.26
N LEU A 51 23.35 10.09 0.96
CA LEU A 51 22.99 10.58 -0.37
C LEU A 51 24.04 10.23 -1.43
N THR A 52 25.33 10.33 -1.10
CA THR A 52 26.42 10.02 -2.04
C THR A 52 26.37 8.55 -2.41
N VAL A 53 26.29 7.67 -1.40
CA VAL A 53 26.16 6.21 -1.59
C VAL A 53 24.93 5.88 -2.43
N GLN A 54 23.76 6.40 -2.06
CA GLN A 54 22.51 6.14 -2.79
C GLN A 54 22.59 6.62 -4.25
N THR A 55 23.20 7.78 -4.49
CA THR A 55 23.35 8.36 -5.83
C THR A 55 24.27 7.50 -6.70
N LEU A 56 25.41 7.06 -6.17
CA LEU A 56 26.35 6.22 -6.92
C LEU A 56 25.79 4.82 -7.21
N LEU A 57 25.01 4.24 -6.28
CA LEU A 57 24.27 3.00 -6.51
C LEU A 57 23.26 3.15 -7.65
N ASN A 58 22.48 4.24 -7.64
CA ASN A 58 21.52 4.52 -8.70
C ASN A 58 22.17 4.71 -10.07
N GLN A 59 23.39 5.26 -10.11
CA GLN A 59 24.19 5.43 -11.32
C GLN A 59 24.91 4.14 -11.76
N GLY A 60 24.86 3.07 -10.97
CA GLY A 60 25.58 1.83 -11.23
C GLY A 60 27.11 1.96 -11.10
N LYS A 61 27.61 3.04 -10.47
CA LYS A 61 29.05 3.28 -10.28
C LYS A 61 29.64 2.45 -9.15
N ILE A 62 28.82 2.06 -8.18
CA ILE A 62 29.20 1.16 -7.08
C ILE A 62 28.17 0.05 -6.94
N SER A 63 28.55 -1.01 -6.22
CA SER A 63 27.66 -2.08 -5.76
C SER A 63 27.58 -2.08 -4.24
N GLU A 64 26.76 -2.97 -3.67
CA GLU A 64 26.74 -3.15 -2.22
C GLU A 64 28.04 -3.78 -1.67
N THR A 65 28.78 -4.51 -2.50
CA THR A 65 30.09 -5.08 -2.12
C THR A 65 31.17 -4.01 -2.23
N ILE A 66 32.01 -3.93 -1.20
CA ILE A 66 33.07 -2.93 -1.11
C ILE A 66 34.33 -3.42 -1.82
N SER A 67 34.95 -2.52 -2.58
CA SER A 67 36.20 -2.75 -3.28
C SER A 67 36.99 -1.45 -3.43
N LEU A 68 38.20 -1.52 -3.98
CA LEU A 68 38.96 -0.31 -4.35
C LEU A 68 38.21 0.57 -5.36
N ALA A 69 37.45 -0.04 -6.29
CA ALA A 69 36.63 0.72 -7.23
C ALA A 69 35.53 1.54 -6.53
N THR A 70 35.04 1.06 -5.37
CA THR A 70 34.11 1.83 -4.53
C THR A 70 34.76 3.11 -4.02
N LEU A 71 36.02 3.03 -3.54
CA LEU A 71 36.76 4.21 -3.08
C LEU A 71 37.08 5.17 -4.22
N ASP A 72 37.38 4.66 -5.41
CA ASP A 72 37.59 5.48 -6.60
C ASP A 72 36.32 6.24 -6.99
N ALA A 73 35.17 5.57 -7.00
CA ALA A 73 33.89 6.23 -7.25
C ALA A 73 33.58 7.32 -6.22
N PHE A 74 33.93 7.12 -4.93
CA PHE A 74 33.79 8.16 -3.92
C PHE A 74 34.74 9.35 -4.14
N ARG A 75 35.99 9.10 -4.57
CA ARG A 75 36.94 10.16 -4.95
C ARG A 75 36.48 10.95 -6.16
N GLU A 76 36.01 10.27 -7.21
CA GLU A 76 35.45 10.90 -8.41
C GLU A 76 34.23 11.78 -8.08
N ALA A 77 33.40 11.33 -7.13
CA ALA A 77 32.27 12.09 -6.60
C ALA A 77 32.68 13.22 -5.63
N ARG A 78 33.99 13.38 -5.35
CA ARG A 78 34.57 14.32 -4.39
C ARG A 78 34.10 14.12 -2.94
N ALA A 79 33.66 12.91 -2.61
CA ALA A 79 33.33 12.51 -1.25
C ALA A 79 34.56 12.06 -0.46
N LEU A 80 35.65 11.71 -1.17
CA LEU A 80 36.95 11.40 -0.57
C LEU A 80 38.06 12.22 -1.23
N THR A 81 39.04 12.60 -0.42
CA THR A 81 40.33 13.13 -0.86
C THR A 81 41.34 12.01 -1.13
N ASN A 82 42.52 12.37 -1.62
CA ASN A 82 43.62 11.41 -1.77
C ASN A 82 44.25 11.03 -0.42
N ARG A 83 44.19 11.90 0.59
CA ARG A 83 44.75 11.66 1.92
C ARG A 83 43.64 11.79 2.94
N LEU A 84 43.16 10.66 3.43
CA LEU A 84 41.93 10.57 4.21
C LEU A 84 42.08 11.29 5.55
N ASP A 85 41.17 12.20 5.87
CA ASP A 85 41.06 12.73 7.22
C ASP A 85 40.22 11.81 8.14
N GLN A 86 40.18 12.13 9.44
CA GLN A 86 39.43 11.29 10.39
C GLN A 86 37.92 11.32 10.13
N HIS A 87 37.38 12.42 9.59
CA HIS A 87 35.96 12.52 9.27
C HIS A 87 35.58 11.59 8.10
N GLU A 88 36.42 11.53 7.08
CA GLU A 88 36.29 10.61 5.95
C GLU A 88 36.40 9.15 6.40
N ILE A 89 37.33 8.83 7.31
CA ILE A 89 37.45 7.50 7.92
C ILE A 89 36.19 7.14 8.71
N ASP A 90 35.70 8.04 9.57
CA ASP A 90 34.49 7.81 10.35
C ASP A 90 33.26 7.62 9.45
N TRP A 91 33.16 8.39 8.36
CA TRP A 91 32.12 8.21 7.35
C TRP A 91 32.24 6.84 6.66
N LEU A 92 33.44 6.44 6.21
CA LEU A 92 33.69 5.13 5.59
C LEU A 92 33.35 3.97 6.52
N ILE A 93 33.68 4.07 7.82
CA ILE A 93 33.31 3.08 8.82
C ILE A 93 31.79 3.04 8.99
N ARG A 94 31.14 4.20 9.14
CA ARG A 94 29.69 4.31 9.32
C ARG A 94 28.91 3.68 8.18
N ILE A 95 29.36 3.83 6.93
CA ILE A 95 28.71 3.22 5.75
C ILE A 95 29.18 1.78 5.48
N GLY A 96 30.04 1.20 6.32
CA GLY A 96 30.54 -0.16 6.20
C GLY A 96 31.61 -0.35 5.11
N ALA A 97 32.09 0.73 4.51
CA ALA A 97 33.19 0.68 3.54
C ALA A 97 34.52 0.35 4.22
N PHE A 98 34.73 0.79 5.46
CA PHE A 98 35.92 0.50 6.26
C PHE A 98 35.56 -0.32 7.51
N GLN A 99 36.50 -1.14 7.97
CA GLN A 99 36.37 -1.87 9.23
C GLN A 99 36.45 -0.92 10.43
N PRO A 100 35.73 -1.19 11.53
CA PRO A 100 35.80 -0.37 12.74
C PRO A 100 37.23 -0.26 13.31
N GLY A 101 37.53 0.86 13.95
CA GLY A 101 38.78 1.07 14.69
C GLY A 101 39.95 1.62 13.89
N ILE A 102 39.75 1.96 12.61
CA ILE A 102 40.76 2.66 11.79
C ILE A 102 40.84 4.13 12.22
N ARG A 103 42.05 4.66 12.36
CA ARG A 103 42.30 6.06 12.77
C ARG A 103 43.40 6.69 11.95
N VAL A 104 43.34 8.00 11.80
CA VAL A 104 44.41 8.80 11.18
C VAL A 104 45.47 9.15 12.23
N GLN A 105 46.74 8.89 11.92
CA GLN A 105 47.89 9.24 12.73
C GLN A 105 48.96 9.90 11.86
N GLY A 106 48.95 11.23 11.80
CA GLY A 106 49.83 11.99 10.88
C GLY A 106 49.51 11.64 9.42
N GLU A 107 50.52 11.20 8.66
CA GLU A 107 50.36 10.76 7.26
C GLU A 107 50.02 9.27 7.11
N GLN A 108 49.64 8.59 8.20
CA GLN A 108 49.39 7.17 8.23
C GLN A 108 48.00 6.83 8.75
N LEU A 109 47.51 5.64 8.39
CA LEU A 109 46.32 5.01 8.94
C LEU A 109 46.74 3.93 9.92
N LEU A 110 46.21 3.96 11.13
CA LEU A 110 46.38 2.93 12.14
C LEU A 110 45.13 2.04 12.17
N THR A 111 45.31 0.74 11.95
CA THR A 111 44.23 -0.26 12.01
C THR A 111 43.98 -0.72 13.44
N ALA A 112 42.83 -1.36 13.69
CA ALA A 112 42.48 -1.89 15.02
C ALA A 112 43.49 -2.92 15.57
N ILE A 113 44.19 -3.64 14.69
CA ILE A 113 45.23 -4.61 15.03
C ILE A 113 46.63 -4.00 15.15
N GLY A 114 46.74 -2.67 15.13
CA GLY A 114 48.00 -1.95 15.29
C GLY A 114 48.88 -1.90 14.02
N THR A 115 48.39 -2.37 12.88
CA THR A 115 49.10 -2.22 11.59
C THR A 115 48.99 -0.77 11.12
N THR A 116 50.12 -0.23 10.67
CA THR A 116 50.20 1.14 10.17
C THR A 116 50.40 1.16 8.66
N LEU A 117 49.62 1.98 7.97
CA LEU A 117 49.54 2.03 6.51
C LEU A 117 49.77 3.46 6.01
N HIS A 118 50.32 3.62 4.81
CA HIS A 118 50.43 4.95 4.19
C HIS A 118 49.04 5.47 3.81
N ASN A 119 48.72 6.70 4.22
CA ASN A 119 47.43 7.33 3.95
C ASN A 119 47.45 8.10 2.62
N ASN A 120 47.44 7.36 1.51
CA ASN A 120 47.39 7.97 0.17
C ASN A 120 46.66 7.07 -0.85
N LEU A 121 45.42 7.42 -1.19
CA LEU A 121 44.62 6.73 -2.21
C LEU A 121 45.09 6.97 -3.65
N ALA A 122 46.11 7.80 -3.88
CA ALA A 122 46.76 7.98 -5.19
C ALA A 122 48.02 7.11 -5.36
N ASP A 123 48.48 6.42 -4.32
CA ASP A 123 49.64 5.53 -4.37
C ASP A 123 49.20 4.06 -4.43
N ASP A 124 49.66 3.31 -5.43
CA ASP A 124 49.18 1.94 -5.68
C ASP A 124 49.51 0.97 -4.54
N ASN A 125 50.68 1.12 -3.91
CA ASN A 125 51.09 0.28 -2.78
C ASN A 125 50.22 0.55 -1.55
N ALA A 126 50.00 1.83 -1.23
CA ALA A 126 49.10 2.24 -0.17
C ALA A 126 47.67 1.74 -0.41
N ARG A 127 47.16 1.84 -1.64
CA ARG A 127 45.84 1.33 -2.02
C ARG A 127 45.72 -0.18 -1.80
N GLN A 128 46.70 -0.97 -2.22
CA GLN A 128 46.69 -2.42 -1.99
C GLN A 128 46.72 -2.77 -0.50
N ALA A 129 47.49 -2.03 0.29
CA ALA A 129 47.54 -2.23 1.73
C ALA A 129 46.21 -1.87 2.42
N ILE A 130 45.57 -0.75 2.02
CA ILE A 130 44.23 -0.35 2.45
C ILE A 130 43.20 -1.41 2.05
N ALA A 131 43.26 -1.92 0.82
CA ALA A 131 42.36 -2.97 0.35
C ALA A 131 42.41 -4.21 1.25
N LYS A 132 43.62 -4.59 1.65
CA LYS A 132 43.88 -5.79 2.47
C LYS A 132 43.49 -5.62 3.94
N HIS A 133 43.68 -4.43 4.51
CA HIS A 133 43.64 -4.24 5.96
C HIS A 133 42.53 -3.31 6.45
N CYS A 134 41.90 -2.54 5.56
CA CYS A 134 40.92 -1.51 5.94
C CYS A 134 39.51 -1.78 5.44
N LEU A 135 39.33 -2.40 4.27
CA LEU A 135 38.00 -2.50 3.68
C LEU A 135 37.06 -3.39 4.49
N GLY A 136 35.81 -2.93 4.63
CA GLY A 136 34.68 -3.76 5.02
C GLY A 136 34.26 -4.67 3.86
N SER A 137 33.30 -5.56 4.11
CA SER A 137 32.80 -6.50 3.09
C SER A 137 31.62 -5.95 2.29
N ARG A 138 30.73 -5.18 2.93
CA ARG A 138 29.48 -4.68 2.34
C ARG A 138 29.06 -3.35 2.95
N LEU A 139 28.36 -2.54 2.18
CA LEU A 139 27.68 -1.34 2.68
C LEU A 139 26.73 -1.69 3.84
N SER A 140 26.75 -0.86 4.90
CA SER A 140 25.87 -0.97 6.07
C SER A 140 24.68 0.00 5.98
N GLY A 141 23.68 -0.20 6.84
CA GLY A 141 22.54 0.71 6.98
C GLY A 141 21.52 0.63 5.84
N ALA A 142 21.42 -0.52 5.18
CA ALA A 142 20.42 -0.74 4.15
C ALA A 142 19.00 -0.80 4.74
N ALA A 143 18.04 -0.19 4.05
CA ALA A 143 16.62 -0.31 4.36
C ALA A 143 15.86 -0.91 3.17
N LEU A 144 14.89 -1.77 3.46
CA LEU A 144 13.85 -2.21 2.53
C LEU A 144 12.54 -1.46 2.75
N LEU A 145 12.33 -0.99 3.98
CA LEU A 145 11.13 -0.28 4.39
C LEU A 145 11.47 0.81 5.39
N HIS A 146 10.95 2.01 5.15
CA HIS A 146 10.82 3.04 6.17
C HIS A 146 9.35 3.20 6.56
N ALA A 147 9.05 3.23 7.86
CA ALA A 147 7.72 3.54 8.35
C ALA A 147 7.69 4.29 9.68
N ALA A 148 6.52 4.82 10.07
CA ALA A 148 6.39 5.56 11.33
C ALA A 148 5.87 4.69 12.47
N PHE A 149 4.98 3.75 12.18
CA PHE A 149 4.47 2.78 13.14
C PHE A 149 4.02 1.51 12.41
N PHE A 150 3.82 0.43 13.16
CA PHE A 150 3.34 -0.85 12.64
C PHE A 150 2.00 -1.22 13.26
N LEU A 151 1.13 -1.82 12.44
CA LEU A 151 -0.19 -2.29 12.84
C LEU A 151 -0.56 -3.53 12.02
N GLY A 152 -0.96 -4.60 12.68
CA GLY A 152 -1.35 -5.83 11.99
C GLY A 152 -1.96 -6.87 12.92
N SER A 153 -2.07 -8.09 12.42
CA SER A 153 -2.54 -9.26 13.15
C SER A 153 -1.54 -9.75 14.20
N LYS A 154 -1.98 -10.65 15.08
CA LYS A 154 -1.09 -11.38 16.00
C LYS A 154 0.03 -12.12 15.28
N ASP A 155 -0.23 -12.65 14.10
CA ASP A 155 0.77 -13.37 13.30
C ASP A 155 1.82 -12.42 12.72
N PHE A 156 1.41 -11.22 12.31
CA PHE A 156 2.35 -10.18 11.92
C PHE A 156 3.26 -9.76 13.08
N TYR A 157 2.72 -9.55 14.28
CA TYR A 157 3.54 -9.23 15.46
C TYR A 157 4.49 -10.37 15.84
N ARG A 158 4.04 -11.63 15.74
CA ARG A 158 4.90 -12.79 15.97
C ARG A 158 6.07 -12.82 14.98
N TRP A 159 5.78 -12.60 13.69
CA TRP A 159 6.82 -12.53 12.68
C TRP A 159 7.83 -11.41 12.97
N LEU A 160 7.38 -10.22 13.39
CA LEU A 160 8.30 -9.13 13.79
C LEU A 160 9.22 -9.54 14.95
N HIS A 161 8.72 -10.29 15.93
CA HIS A 161 9.52 -10.80 17.05
C HIS A 161 10.53 -11.88 16.64
N GLU A 162 10.21 -12.66 15.61
CA GLU A 162 11.04 -13.77 15.14
C GLU A 162 12.16 -13.34 14.18
N LEU A 163 12.12 -12.12 13.62
CA LEU A 163 13.19 -11.57 12.79
C LEU A 163 14.52 -11.57 13.55
N ASP A 164 15.62 -11.96 12.88
CA ASP A 164 16.95 -11.76 13.44
C ASP A 164 17.42 -10.29 13.35
N ASP A 165 18.53 -9.95 14.00
CA ASP A 165 19.02 -8.57 14.03
C ASP A 165 19.32 -8.02 12.62
N SER A 166 19.82 -8.86 11.72
CA SER A 166 20.16 -8.46 10.35
C SER A 166 18.92 -8.18 9.50
N GLU A 167 17.84 -8.93 9.72
CA GLU A 167 16.56 -8.69 9.07
C GLU A 167 15.84 -7.47 9.66
N ARG A 168 15.87 -7.32 11.00
CA ARG A 168 15.25 -6.17 11.68
C ARG A 168 15.80 -4.84 11.19
N GLU A 169 17.11 -4.77 10.94
CA GLU A 169 17.77 -3.57 10.40
C GLU A 169 17.23 -3.11 9.03
N LEU A 170 16.59 -4.01 8.27
CA LEU A 170 15.99 -3.69 6.97
C LEU A 170 14.66 -2.93 7.10
N PHE A 171 14.01 -2.96 8.27
CA PHE A 171 12.72 -2.34 8.54
C PHE A 171 12.89 -1.17 9.52
N GLN A 172 13.23 0.00 8.99
CA GLN A 172 13.65 1.15 9.78
C GLN A 172 12.46 2.05 10.14
N MET A 173 12.20 2.22 11.44
CA MET A 173 11.16 3.15 11.89
C MET A 173 11.71 4.58 11.97
N THR A 174 10.97 5.55 11.46
CA THR A 174 11.35 6.96 11.35
C THR A 174 10.20 7.88 11.81
N GLY A 175 10.48 9.15 12.07
CA GLY A 175 9.42 10.13 12.31
C GLY A 175 8.45 10.24 11.11
N VAL A 176 7.16 10.44 11.38
CA VAL A 176 6.13 10.52 10.31
C VAL A 176 6.41 11.63 9.30
N GLY A 177 7.03 12.74 9.73
CA GLY A 177 7.45 13.83 8.85
C GLY A 177 8.46 13.40 7.77
N GLN A 178 9.32 12.42 8.04
CA GLN A 178 10.26 11.90 7.03
C GLN A 178 9.53 11.09 5.95
N ILE A 179 8.46 10.38 6.30
CA ILE A 179 7.67 9.61 5.34
C ILE A 179 6.80 10.54 4.51
N ASN A 180 6.11 11.47 5.16
CA ASN A 180 5.05 12.25 4.55
C ASN A 180 5.54 13.49 3.81
N GLU A 181 6.61 14.13 4.27
CA GLU A 181 7.04 15.42 3.74
C GLU A 181 8.27 15.26 2.85
N LEU A 182 8.15 15.69 1.58
CA LEU A 182 9.29 15.69 0.66
C LEU A 182 10.22 16.87 0.97
N TYR A 183 9.64 18.02 1.29
CA TYR A 183 10.35 19.26 1.56
C TYR A 183 10.60 19.42 3.07
N ASN A 184 11.16 18.38 3.67
CA ASN A 184 11.41 18.35 5.10
C ASN A 184 12.73 19.07 5.43
N TYR A 185 12.62 20.34 5.83
CA TYR A 185 13.78 21.19 6.16
C TYR A 185 14.49 20.81 7.46
N ASP A 186 13.87 19.99 8.31
CA ASP A 186 14.49 19.50 9.54
C ASP A 186 15.53 18.40 9.28
N LEU A 187 15.55 17.84 8.06
CA LEU A 187 16.50 16.81 7.64
C LEU A 187 17.45 17.39 6.58
N PRO A 188 18.71 17.69 6.93
CA PRO A 188 19.72 18.12 5.96
C PRO A 188 19.82 17.11 4.80
N ASN A 189 19.72 17.60 3.56
CA ASN A 189 19.70 16.78 2.33
C ASN A 189 18.54 15.76 2.25
N GLY A 190 17.52 15.85 3.12
CA GLY A 190 16.41 14.90 3.18
C GLY A 190 15.63 14.80 1.86
N GLU A 191 15.32 15.94 1.23
CA GLU A 191 14.67 15.96 -0.07
C GLU A 191 15.50 15.25 -1.14
N ALA A 192 16.78 15.60 -1.27
CA ALA A 192 17.65 15.04 -2.29
C ALA A 192 17.81 13.52 -2.12
N ARG A 193 17.97 13.07 -0.86
CA ARG A 193 18.00 11.65 -0.49
C ARG A 193 16.70 10.97 -0.89
N ASP A 194 15.56 11.52 -0.51
CA ASP A 194 14.26 10.93 -0.77
C ASP A 194 13.94 10.87 -2.27
N ARG A 195 14.36 11.88 -3.06
CA ARG A 195 14.32 11.83 -4.52
C ARG A 195 15.17 10.70 -5.09
N ALA A 196 16.37 10.50 -4.56
CA ALA A 196 17.25 9.42 -4.98
C ALA A 196 16.69 8.03 -4.58
N GLN A 197 16.00 7.93 -3.45
CA GLN A 197 15.43 6.66 -2.99
C GLN A 197 14.10 6.32 -3.66
N ARG A 198 13.21 7.31 -3.84
CA ARG A 198 11.81 7.15 -4.30
C ARG A 198 11.68 7.25 -5.82
N LEU A 199 12.50 6.49 -6.54
CA LEU A 199 12.46 6.43 -8.00
C LEU A 199 11.16 5.77 -8.48
N ARG A 200 10.49 6.40 -9.46
CA ARG A 200 9.26 5.88 -10.09
C ARG A 200 8.20 5.46 -9.06
N ALA A 201 8.03 6.25 -8.00
CA ALA A 201 7.21 5.90 -6.85
C ALA A 201 5.70 5.81 -7.18
N ARG A 202 4.98 4.96 -6.44
CA ARG A 202 3.53 4.78 -6.55
C ARG A 202 2.90 5.04 -5.21
N PHE A 203 2.22 6.17 -5.09
CA PHE A 203 1.58 6.61 -3.86
C PHE A 203 0.13 6.17 -3.87
N ILE A 204 -0.20 5.17 -3.05
CA ILE A 204 -1.50 4.50 -3.08
C ILE A 204 -2.30 4.91 -1.84
N ASN A 205 -3.47 5.49 -2.07
CA ASN A 205 -4.38 5.95 -1.02
C ASN A 205 -5.81 5.49 -1.31
N SER A 206 -6.64 5.44 -0.27
CA SER A 206 -8.08 5.19 -0.42
C SER A 206 -8.90 6.45 -0.17
N THR A 207 -10.11 6.52 -0.71
CA THR A 207 -11.00 7.68 -0.53
C THR A 207 -12.46 7.26 -0.42
N MET A 208 -13.31 8.13 0.15
CA MET A 208 -14.74 7.85 0.30
C MET A 208 -15.52 8.11 -0.99
N LYS A 209 -15.15 9.16 -1.72
CA LYS A 209 -15.80 9.58 -2.98
C LYS A 209 -14.80 10.23 -3.91
N VAL A 210 -15.11 10.19 -5.21
CA VAL A 210 -14.40 10.97 -6.24
C VAL A 210 -15.42 11.63 -7.16
N SER A 211 -15.22 12.89 -7.55
CA SER A 211 -16.06 13.54 -8.56
C SER A 211 -15.74 13.04 -9.97
N LEU A 212 -16.64 13.22 -10.94
CA LEU A 212 -16.37 12.91 -12.36
C LEU A 212 -15.19 13.71 -12.93
N THR A 213 -14.83 14.85 -12.31
CA THR A 213 -13.67 15.65 -12.69
C THR A 213 -12.38 15.24 -11.97
N GLY A 214 -12.42 14.25 -11.06
CA GLY A 214 -11.24 13.71 -10.38
C GLY A 214 -10.92 14.35 -9.02
N ALA A 215 -11.84 15.11 -8.42
CA ALA A 215 -11.70 15.60 -7.05
C ALA A 215 -11.91 14.48 -6.03
N ALA A 216 -11.04 14.28 -5.05
CA ALA A 216 -11.21 13.23 -4.03
C ALA A 216 -11.74 13.79 -2.70
N ILE A 217 -12.54 12.99 -2.00
CA ILE A 217 -13.19 13.34 -0.72
C ILE A 217 -12.94 12.19 0.26
N SER A 218 -12.10 12.43 1.25
CA SER A 218 -11.54 11.37 2.11
C SER A 218 -11.86 11.54 3.58
N ASP A 219 -12.13 12.75 4.05
CA ASP A 219 -12.20 13.06 5.49
C ASP A 219 -13.51 13.74 5.93
N GLY A 220 -14.22 14.42 5.03
CA GLY A 220 -15.42 15.21 5.38
C GLY A 220 -16.74 14.75 4.74
N LEU A 221 -17.84 14.93 5.49
CA LEU A 221 -19.20 14.83 4.97
C LEU A 221 -19.69 16.17 4.40
N ALA A 222 -20.80 16.15 3.66
CA ALA A 222 -21.37 17.34 3.03
C ALA A 222 -21.82 18.43 4.03
N ASN A 223 -22.09 18.04 5.28
CA ASN A 223 -22.39 18.94 6.40
C ASN A 223 -21.13 19.35 7.18
N GLN A 224 -19.94 19.20 6.59
CA GLN A 224 -18.63 19.46 7.20
C GLN A 224 -18.28 18.59 8.41
N GLN A 225 -19.09 17.57 8.72
CA GLN A 225 -18.73 16.61 9.75
C GLN A 225 -17.49 15.81 9.32
N VAL A 226 -16.46 15.86 10.16
CA VAL A 226 -15.24 15.09 9.98
C VAL A 226 -15.52 13.61 10.31
N VAL A 227 -15.15 12.72 9.40
CA VAL A 227 -15.26 11.26 9.54
C VAL A 227 -13.92 10.67 10.02
N SER A 228 -12.83 11.18 9.45
CA SER A 228 -11.46 10.80 9.79
C SER A 228 -10.54 12.00 9.58
N GLY A 229 -9.31 11.96 10.09
CA GLY A 229 -8.28 12.90 9.63
C GLY A 229 -7.86 12.62 8.19
N VAL A 230 -7.31 13.62 7.49
CA VAL A 230 -6.73 13.46 6.14
C VAL A 230 -5.47 12.58 6.18
N GLY A 231 -4.71 12.62 7.28
CA GLY A 231 -3.40 11.98 7.38
C GLY A 231 -2.41 12.53 6.34
N GLY A 232 -1.46 11.71 5.88
CA GLY A 232 -0.51 12.08 4.84
C GLY A 232 -1.03 12.05 3.41
N GLN A 233 -2.34 11.80 3.18
CA GLN A 233 -2.88 11.61 1.83
C GLN A 233 -2.55 12.79 0.90
N TYR A 234 -2.79 14.02 1.35
CA TYR A 234 -2.47 15.22 0.57
C TYR A 234 -0.98 15.29 0.24
N ASN A 235 -0.12 15.04 1.22
CA ASN A 235 1.33 15.12 1.04
C ASN A 235 1.83 14.07 0.04
N PHE A 236 1.33 12.84 0.11
CA PHE A 236 1.67 11.79 -0.86
C PHE A 236 1.18 12.11 -2.27
N VAL A 237 0.00 12.73 -2.41
CA VAL A 237 -0.47 13.22 -3.71
C VAL A 237 0.47 14.29 -4.25
N ALA A 238 0.78 15.34 -3.45
CA ALA A 238 1.67 16.41 -3.86
C ALA A 238 3.07 15.89 -4.23
N MET A 239 3.61 14.98 -3.43
CA MET A 239 4.89 14.32 -3.66
C MET A 239 4.92 13.53 -4.96
N ALA A 240 3.83 12.83 -5.31
CA ALA A 240 3.72 12.12 -6.58
C ALA A 240 3.83 13.05 -7.81
N HIS A 241 3.37 14.29 -7.68
CA HIS A 241 3.51 15.30 -8.74
C HIS A 241 4.91 15.91 -8.78
N ALA A 242 5.60 15.99 -7.64
CA ALA A 242 6.94 16.56 -7.53
C ALA A 242 8.08 15.59 -7.90
N LEU A 243 7.86 14.28 -7.76
CA LEU A 243 8.85 13.24 -8.07
C LEU A 243 8.75 12.79 -9.53
N ALA A 244 9.91 12.64 -10.18
CA ALA A 244 10.00 12.17 -11.56
C ALA A 244 9.38 10.77 -11.71
N ASP A 245 8.61 10.58 -12.77
CA ASP A 245 7.92 9.33 -13.13
C ASP A 245 7.11 8.68 -12.00
N SER A 246 6.70 9.48 -11.02
CA SER A 246 5.89 9.05 -9.89
C SER A 246 4.41 9.28 -10.16
N ARG A 247 3.55 8.46 -9.54
CA ARG A 247 2.09 8.51 -9.75
C ARG A 247 1.36 8.46 -8.42
N SER A 248 0.30 9.26 -8.33
CA SER A 248 -0.70 9.17 -7.26
C SER A 248 -1.86 8.27 -7.71
N ILE A 249 -2.26 7.35 -6.83
CA ILE A 249 -3.29 6.37 -7.07
C ILE A 249 -4.33 6.48 -5.95
N ILE A 250 -5.55 6.85 -6.32
CA ILE A 250 -6.71 6.93 -5.44
C ILE A 250 -7.63 5.75 -5.70
N MET A 251 -7.87 4.94 -4.66
CA MET A 251 -8.71 3.75 -4.74
C MET A 251 -10.03 3.96 -4.00
N LEU A 252 -11.12 3.51 -4.60
CA LEU A 252 -12.43 3.48 -3.97
C LEU A 252 -13.30 2.35 -4.49
N ARG A 253 -14.26 1.91 -3.68
CA ARG A 253 -15.39 1.13 -4.20
C ARG A 253 -16.28 2.04 -5.04
N ALA A 254 -16.73 1.58 -6.20
CA ALA A 254 -17.61 2.37 -7.07
C ALA A 254 -18.94 2.69 -6.39
N THR A 255 -19.40 1.82 -5.47
CA THR A 255 -20.64 2.01 -4.72
C THR A 255 -20.47 1.65 -3.24
N ARG A 256 -21.45 2.08 -2.43
CA ARG A 256 -21.60 1.63 -1.03
C ARG A 256 -23.07 1.44 -0.67
N HIS A 257 -23.33 0.65 0.36
CA HIS A 257 -24.66 0.50 0.94
C HIS A 257 -24.93 1.56 2.00
N THR A 258 -26.15 2.11 1.99
CA THR A 258 -26.67 3.02 3.01
C THR A 258 -28.03 2.53 3.49
N ALA A 259 -28.56 3.14 4.56
CA ALA A 259 -29.93 2.87 5.01
C ALA A 259 -30.99 3.14 3.91
N LYS A 260 -30.68 4.00 2.93
CA LYS A 260 -31.55 4.36 1.79
C LYS A 260 -31.29 3.50 0.54
N GLY A 261 -30.45 2.48 0.64
CA GLY A 261 -30.05 1.62 -0.47
C GLY A 261 -28.63 1.88 -0.97
N VAL A 262 -28.32 1.32 -2.14
CA VAL A 262 -27.00 1.45 -2.77
C VAL A 262 -26.85 2.84 -3.37
N VAL A 263 -25.69 3.46 -3.15
CA VAL A 263 -25.33 4.76 -3.72
C VAL A 263 -23.96 4.71 -4.39
N SER A 264 -23.74 5.56 -5.38
CA SER A 264 -22.43 5.73 -6.02
C SER A 264 -21.44 6.50 -5.13
N ASN A 265 -20.18 6.08 -5.18
CA ASN A 265 -19.06 6.86 -4.65
C ASN A 265 -18.38 7.71 -5.73
N ILE A 266 -18.57 7.39 -7.02
CA ILE A 266 -18.30 8.33 -8.11
C ILE A 266 -19.51 9.27 -8.23
N VAL A 267 -19.27 10.57 -8.07
CA VAL A 267 -20.33 11.59 -7.99
C VAL A 267 -20.12 12.69 -9.02
N TRP A 268 -21.16 13.42 -9.39
CA TRP A 268 -21.00 14.63 -10.19
C TRP A 268 -20.29 15.74 -9.39
N GLN A 269 -20.82 16.04 -8.20
CA GLN A 269 -20.32 17.08 -7.31
C GLN A 269 -20.47 16.66 -5.85
N TYR A 270 -19.65 17.25 -4.98
CA TYR A 270 -19.75 17.13 -3.53
C TYR A 270 -19.28 18.44 -2.89
N PRO A 271 -19.96 18.95 -1.84
CA PRO A 271 -19.65 20.26 -1.26
C PRO A 271 -18.47 20.21 -0.27
N TYR A 272 -17.50 19.32 -0.50
CA TYR A 272 -16.30 19.11 0.30
C TYR A 272 -15.23 18.49 -0.61
N GLU A 273 -13.96 18.83 -0.41
CA GLU A 273 -12.85 18.32 -1.22
C GLU A 273 -11.60 18.20 -0.35
N THR A 274 -10.94 17.04 -0.42
CA THR A 274 -9.65 16.78 0.25
C THR A 274 -8.51 16.97 -0.73
N ILE A 275 -8.64 16.40 -1.93
CA ILE A 275 -7.65 16.49 -3.00
C ILE A 275 -8.27 17.24 -4.17
N PRO A 276 -7.76 18.45 -4.51
CA PRO A 276 -8.28 19.24 -5.60
C PRO A 276 -8.15 18.51 -6.94
N ARG A 277 -9.13 18.68 -7.84
CA ARG A 277 -9.08 18.10 -9.20
C ARG A 277 -7.78 18.40 -9.98
N HIS A 278 -7.06 19.48 -9.65
CA HIS A 278 -5.79 19.84 -10.30
C HIS A 278 -4.67 18.85 -9.96
N LEU A 279 -4.78 18.14 -8.84
CA LEU A 279 -3.86 17.09 -8.42
C LEU A 279 -4.34 15.68 -8.81
N ARG A 280 -5.40 15.57 -9.62
CA ARG A 280 -5.92 14.28 -10.10
C ARG A 280 -4.84 13.51 -10.85
N ASP A 281 -4.82 12.21 -10.64
CA ASP A 281 -3.88 11.31 -11.31
C ASP A 281 -4.59 9.99 -11.66
N ILE A 282 -4.33 8.89 -10.95
CA ILE A 282 -4.98 7.61 -11.22
C ILE A 282 -6.14 7.41 -10.24
N VAL A 283 -7.30 6.98 -10.74
CA VAL A 283 -8.43 6.53 -9.92
C VAL A 283 -8.76 5.07 -10.24
N ILE A 284 -8.90 4.23 -9.21
CA ILE A 284 -9.17 2.80 -9.37
C ILE A 284 -10.46 2.40 -8.64
N THR A 285 -11.35 1.74 -9.38
CA THR A 285 -12.47 0.98 -8.81
C THR A 285 -12.33 -0.51 -9.14
N GLU A 286 -13.31 -1.31 -8.75
CA GLU A 286 -13.36 -2.74 -9.03
C GLU A 286 -13.63 -3.01 -10.52
N TYR A 287 -14.00 -1.97 -11.26
CA TYR A 287 -14.36 -2.05 -12.67
C TYR A 287 -13.24 -1.61 -13.61
N GLY A 288 -12.19 -0.96 -13.11
CA GLY A 288 -11.04 -0.57 -13.93
C GLY A 288 -10.24 0.60 -13.35
N VAL A 289 -9.36 1.13 -14.20
CA VAL A 289 -8.45 2.24 -13.91
C VAL A 289 -8.80 3.42 -14.81
N ALA A 290 -8.94 4.61 -14.21
CA ALA A 290 -9.01 5.87 -14.93
C ALA A 290 -7.70 6.64 -14.72
N ASP A 291 -6.93 6.82 -15.80
CA ASP A 291 -5.76 7.72 -15.83
C ASP A 291 -6.24 9.12 -16.20
N LEU A 292 -6.05 10.12 -15.32
CA LEU A 292 -6.59 11.48 -15.44
C LEU A 292 -5.50 12.55 -15.56
N ARG A 293 -4.23 12.23 -15.28
CA ARG A 293 -3.16 13.24 -15.20
C ARG A 293 -2.93 13.88 -16.57
N GLY A 294 -2.88 15.20 -16.60
CA GLY A 294 -2.66 15.98 -17.83
C GLY A 294 -3.81 15.98 -18.83
N LYS A 295 -4.94 15.33 -18.54
CA LYS A 295 -6.10 15.28 -19.44
C LYS A 295 -7.02 16.48 -19.24
N CYS A 296 -7.77 16.85 -20.29
CA CYS A 296 -8.85 17.83 -20.18
C CYS A 296 -10.00 17.27 -19.34
N ASP A 297 -10.91 18.15 -18.88
CA ASP A 297 -12.04 17.72 -18.04
C ASP A 297 -12.93 16.69 -18.76
N GLU A 298 -13.20 16.87 -20.05
CA GLU A 298 -14.05 15.95 -20.81
C GLU A 298 -13.47 14.53 -20.86
N ASP A 299 -12.18 14.39 -21.16
CA ASP A 299 -11.51 13.08 -21.18
C ASP A 299 -11.45 12.44 -19.80
N CYS A 300 -11.35 13.26 -18.74
CA CYS A 300 -11.45 12.76 -17.36
C CYS A 300 -12.85 12.23 -17.06
N VAL A 301 -13.90 12.95 -17.45
CA VAL A 301 -15.29 12.50 -17.30
C VAL A 301 -15.51 11.19 -18.05
N LYS A 302 -15.04 11.09 -19.30
CA LYS A 302 -15.12 9.85 -20.10
C LYS A 302 -14.47 8.68 -19.37
N ALA A 303 -13.24 8.84 -18.88
CA ALA A 303 -12.52 7.79 -18.15
C ALA A 303 -13.20 7.40 -16.83
N MET A 304 -13.68 8.38 -16.06
CA MET A 304 -14.37 8.16 -14.79
C MET A 304 -15.72 7.43 -14.97
N LEU A 305 -16.46 7.72 -16.04
CA LEU A 305 -17.69 7.00 -16.38
C LEU A 305 -17.41 5.52 -16.70
N CYS A 306 -16.29 5.21 -17.36
CA CYS A 306 -15.89 3.84 -17.68
C CYS A 306 -15.58 2.97 -16.45
N ILE A 307 -15.27 3.58 -15.29
CA ILE A 307 -15.00 2.87 -14.04
C ILE A 307 -16.11 3.04 -12.99
N ALA A 308 -17.23 3.68 -13.37
CA ALA A 308 -18.42 3.79 -12.54
C ALA A 308 -19.29 2.52 -12.62
N ASP A 309 -20.10 2.30 -11.59
CA ASP A 309 -21.09 1.23 -11.58
C ASP A 309 -22.23 1.52 -12.55
N SER A 310 -22.61 0.54 -13.36
CA SER A 310 -23.57 0.72 -14.46
C SER A 310 -24.98 1.13 -14.01
N ARG A 311 -25.34 0.87 -12.75
CA ARG A 311 -26.60 1.38 -12.18
C ARG A 311 -26.66 2.91 -12.09
N PHE A 312 -25.50 3.59 -12.14
CA PHE A 312 -25.39 5.05 -11.97
C PHE A 312 -24.80 5.77 -13.19
N GLN A 313 -24.18 5.05 -14.14
CA GLN A 313 -23.54 5.61 -15.33
C GLN A 313 -24.47 6.54 -16.13
N ALA A 314 -25.71 6.12 -16.42
CA ALA A 314 -26.65 6.92 -17.21
C ALA A 314 -26.97 8.28 -16.56
N LYS A 315 -27.16 8.30 -15.24
CA LYS A 315 -27.40 9.54 -14.50
C LYS A 315 -26.18 10.46 -14.53
N LEU A 316 -24.99 9.91 -14.30
CA LEU A 316 -23.73 10.67 -14.30
C LEU A 316 -23.42 11.24 -15.69
N LEU A 317 -23.62 10.46 -16.74
CA LEU A 317 -23.47 10.89 -18.14
C LEU A 317 -24.41 12.05 -18.45
N LYS A 318 -25.69 11.93 -18.11
CA LYS A 318 -26.67 13.01 -18.29
C LYS A 318 -26.28 14.28 -17.55
N GLN A 319 -25.80 14.16 -16.31
CA GLN A 319 -25.31 15.32 -15.55
C GLN A 319 -24.15 16.02 -16.25
N ALA A 320 -23.18 15.25 -16.76
CA ALA A 320 -22.02 15.81 -17.46
C ALA A 320 -22.39 16.55 -18.75
N GLN A 321 -23.28 15.95 -19.57
CA GLN A 321 -23.77 16.57 -20.81
C GLN A 321 -24.58 17.84 -20.52
N GLN A 322 -25.47 17.80 -19.51
CA GLN A 322 -26.28 18.95 -19.10
C GLN A 322 -25.44 20.16 -18.65
N HIS A 323 -24.22 19.94 -18.17
CA HIS A 323 -23.31 20.99 -17.71
C HIS A 323 -22.17 21.27 -18.71
N ASN A 324 -22.30 20.85 -19.97
CA ASN A 324 -21.33 21.09 -21.04
C ASN A 324 -19.90 20.60 -20.69
N LYS A 325 -19.80 19.50 -19.92
CA LYS A 325 -18.52 18.83 -19.61
C LYS A 325 -18.28 17.57 -20.43
N LEU A 326 -19.22 17.23 -21.31
CA LEU A 326 -19.15 16.06 -22.18
C LEU A 326 -19.95 16.35 -23.44
N ASP A 327 -19.42 15.95 -24.60
CA ASP A 327 -20.15 16.02 -25.87
C ASP A 327 -21.54 15.35 -25.74
N PRO A 328 -22.64 16.04 -26.10
CA PRO A 328 -24.00 15.48 -26.04
C PRO A 328 -24.17 14.21 -26.89
N ASN A 329 -23.32 13.99 -27.90
CA ASN A 329 -23.36 12.81 -28.75
C ASN A 329 -22.46 11.68 -28.26
N TRP A 330 -21.59 11.93 -27.28
CA TRP A 330 -20.73 10.89 -26.75
C TRP A 330 -21.54 9.86 -25.97
N GLN A 331 -21.25 8.59 -26.23
CA GLN A 331 -21.88 7.46 -25.57
C GLN A 331 -20.83 6.61 -24.87
N LEU A 332 -21.23 6.02 -23.73
CA LEU A 332 -20.38 5.11 -23.00
C LEU A 332 -20.08 3.86 -23.86
N PRO A 333 -18.80 3.46 -24.04
CA PRO A 333 -18.47 2.28 -24.82
C PRO A 333 -19.08 1.01 -24.21
N ALA A 334 -19.65 0.13 -25.05
CA ALA A 334 -20.44 -1.03 -24.64
C ALA A 334 -19.71 -1.96 -23.65
N VAL A 335 -18.38 -2.06 -23.75
CA VAL A 335 -17.55 -2.88 -22.86
C VAL A 335 -17.60 -2.43 -21.39
N TYR A 336 -17.96 -1.17 -21.12
CA TYR A 336 -18.07 -0.59 -19.78
C TYR A 336 -19.53 -0.50 -19.28
N CYS A 337 -20.51 -0.91 -20.08
CA CYS A 337 -21.94 -0.81 -19.76
C CYS A 337 -22.45 -1.95 -18.86
N ASN A 338 -21.57 -2.87 -18.42
CA ASN A 338 -21.91 -3.97 -17.52
C ASN A 338 -21.00 -4.03 -16.28
N ASN A 339 -20.61 -2.86 -15.78
CA ASN A 339 -19.89 -2.68 -14.53
C ASN A 339 -20.83 -2.93 -13.35
N THR A 340 -21.03 -4.20 -13.02
CA THR A 340 -21.92 -4.62 -11.94
C THR A 340 -21.25 -5.64 -11.01
N PRO A 341 -21.68 -5.75 -9.73
CA PRO A 341 -21.16 -6.78 -8.84
C PRO A 341 -21.41 -8.20 -9.37
N ALA A 342 -22.52 -8.42 -10.08
CA ALA A 342 -22.85 -9.71 -10.68
C ALA A 342 -21.87 -10.09 -11.80
N MET A 343 -21.45 -9.13 -12.63
CA MET A 343 -20.44 -9.36 -13.66
C MET A 343 -19.10 -9.78 -13.05
N LEU A 344 -18.64 -9.09 -12.00
CA LEU A 344 -17.42 -9.44 -11.28
C LEU A 344 -17.54 -10.80 -10.60
N ALA A 345 -18.65 -11.07 -9.91
CA ALA A 345 -18.89 -12.36 -9.25
C ALA A 345 -18.85 -13.52 -10.26
N LYS A 346 -19.48 -13.36 -11.42
CA LYS A 346 -19.43 -14.35 -12.52
C LYS A 346 -18.01 -14.53 -13.05
N GLY A 347 -17.28 -13.44 -13.30
CA GLY A 347 -15.92 -13.47 -13.82
C GLY A 347 -14.89 -14.09 -12.86
N LEU A 348 -15.11 -13.94 -11.54
CA LEU A 348 -14.22 -14.46 -10.50
C LEU A 348 -14.60 -15.85 -9.99
N GLN A 349 -15.75 -16.40 -10.40
CA GLN A 349 -16.28 -17.65 -9.88
C GLN A 349 -15.32 -18.84 -10.11
N GLY A 350 -14.70 -18.93 -11.29
CA GLY A 350 -13.75 -20.00 -11.61
C GLY A 350 -12.55 -19.99 -10.67
N TYR A 351 -11.91 -18.83 -10.52
CA TYR A 351 -10.76 -18.65 -9.64
C TYR A 351 -11.08 -18.86 -8.16
N ARG A 352 -12.31 -18.55 -7.72
CA ARG A 352 -12.76 -18.87 -6.36
C ARG A 352 -12.86 -20.38 -6.14
N ARG A 353 -13.35 -21.14 -7.12
CA ARG A 353 -13.38 -22.61 -7.06
C ARG A 353 -11.99 -23.23 -7.05
N GLU A 354 -11.01 -22.56 -7.68
CA GLU A 354 -9.60 -22.94 -7.63
C GLU A 354 -8.90 -22.51 -6.32
N GLY A 355 -9.60 -21.85 -5.40
CA GLY A 355 -9.03 -21.40 -4.12
C GLY A 355 -8.12 -20.17 -4.20
N LEU A 356 -8.13 -19.42 -5.32
CA LEU A 356 -7.22 -18.27 -5.52
C LEU A 356 -7.68 -16.97 -4.85
N PHE A 357 -8.97 -16.88 -4.49
CA PHE A 357 -9.55 -15.70 -3.85
C PHE A 357 -10.27 -16.09 -2.56
N ILE A 358 -9.51 -16.67 -1.63
CA ILE A 358 -9.97 -16.93 -0.27
C ILE A 358 -10.24 -15.62 0.47
N ASP A 359 -11.12 -15.67 1.46
CA ASP A 359 -11.34 -14.55 2.35
C ASP A 359 -10.14 -14.41 3.29
N PHE A 360 -9.76 -13.16 3.59
CA PHE A 360 -8.60 -12.81 4.42
C PHE A 360 -7.29 -13.48 3.96
N PRO A 361 -6.87 -13.34 2.69
CA PRO A 361 -5.72 -14.05 2.12
C PRO A 361 -4.37 -13.66 2.75
N PHE A 362 -4.35 -12.59 3.56
CA PHE A 362 -3.16 -12.12 4.25
C PHE A 362 -3.18 -12.37 5.76
N GLY A 363 -4.19 -13.08 6.27
CA GLY A 363 -4.41 -13.30 7.70
C GLY A 363 -5.52 -12.42 8.27
N CYS A 364 -6.01 -12.80 9.46
CA CYS A 364 -6.91 -12.00 10.29
C CYS A 364 -6.83 -12.46 11.75
N ASP A 365 -7.21 -11.58 12.69
CA ASP A 365 -7.28 -11.93 14.12
C ASP A 365 -8.59 -12.65 14.51
N PHE A 366 -9.51 -12.84 13.56
CA PHE A 366 -10.73 -13.60 13.81
C PHE A 366 -10.40 -15.08 14.02
N SER A 367 -10.92 -15.64 15.10
CA SER A 367 -11.03 -17.09 15.29
C SER A 367 -11.94 -17.71 14.23
N GLU A 368 -11.83 -19.03 14.03
CA GLU A 368 -12.74 -19.77 13.15
C GLU A 368 -14.21 -19.56 13.54
N GLN A 369 -14.49 -19.52 14.84
CA GLN A 369 -15.81 -19.23 15.39
C GLN A 369 -16.30 -17.82 15.01
N GLU A 370 -15.45 -16.80 15.09
CA GLU A 370 -15.81 -15.43 14.71
C GLU A 370 -16.03 -15.30 13.20
N LEU A 371 -15.26 -16.01 12.38
CA LEU A 371 -15.49 -16.06 10.93
C LEU A 371 -16.85 -16.67 10.59
N GLN A 372 -17.22 -17.79 11.24
CA GLN A 372 -18.55 -18.39 11.09
C GLN A 372 -19.67 -17.42 11.48
N LEU A 373 -19.49 -16.67 12.56
CA LEU A 373 -20.43 -15.62 12.99
C LEU A 373 -20.52 -14.49 11.98
N VAL A 374 -19.39 -14.01 11.45
CA VAL A 374 -19.35 -12.95 10.43
C VAL A 374 -20.16 -13.35 9.20
N ASP A 375 -20.02 -14.59 8.72
CA ASP A 375 -20.76 -15.08 7.56
C ASP A 375 -22.26 -15.20 7.82
N ALA A 376 -22.64 -15.77 8.97
CA ALA A 376 -24.04 -15.85 9.39
C ALA A 376 -24.69 -14.47 9.50
N LEU A 377 -24.00 -13.50 10.11
CA LEU A 377 -24.51 -12.13 10.28
C LEU A 377 -24.62 -11.39 8.95
N ARG A 378 -23.64 -11.56 8.04
CA ARG A 378 -23.71 -11.01 6.67
C ARG A 378 -24.86 -11.63 5.88
N TRP A 379 -25.10 -12.93 6.03
CA TRP A 379 -26.23 -13.62 5.42
C TRP A 379 -27.57 -13.06 5.93
N LEU A 380 -27.75 -12.90 7.25
CA LEU A 380 -28.95 -12.29 7.81
C LEU A 380 -29.18 -10.89 7.30
N LYS A 381 -28.13 -10.06 7.27
CA LYS A 381 -28.21 -8.68 6.79
C LYS A 381 -28.65 -8.61 5.33
N SER A 382 -28.11 -9.48 4.47
CA SER A 382 -28.43 -9.51 3.04
C SER A 382 -29.83 -10.06 2.76
N HIS A 383 -30.30 -11.03 3.54
CA HIS A 383 -31.60 -11.69 3.33
C HIS A 383 -32.74 -11.00 4.11
N GLY A 384 -32.43 -10.08 5.03
CA GLY A 384 -33.39 -9.29 5.82
C GLY A 384 -33.67 -7.90 5.25
N ALA A 385 -33.41 -7.67 3.96
CA ALA A 385 -33.45 -6.33 3.35
C ALA A 385 -34.87 -5.71 3.27
N THR A 386 -35.92 -6.52 3.16
CA THR A 386 -37.33 -6.04 3.04
C THR A 386 -38.20 -6.51 4.20
N ARG A 387 -39.31 -5.83 4.47
CA ARG A 387 -40.27 -6.24 5.52
C ARG A 387 -40.79 -7.67 5.31
N ARG A 388 -41.13 -8.03 4.07
CA ARG A 388 -41.56 -9.38 3.71
C ARG A 388 -40.45 -10.42 3.94
N ALA A 389 -39.21 -10.10 3.56
CA ALA A 389 -38.09 -11.00 3.76
C ALA A 389 -37.76 -11.20 5.25
N ARG A 390 -37.85 -10.14 6.07
CA ARG A 390 -37.73 -10.26 7.54
C ARG A 390 -38.80 -11.15 8.15
N LEU A 391 -40.06 -10.99 7.75
CA LEU A 391 -41.14 -11.85 8.24
C LEU A 391 -40.90 -13.33 7.88
N MET A 392 -40.46 -13.61 6.65
CA MET A 392 -40.11 -14.97 6.25
C MET A 392 -38.90 -15.53 7.01
N LEU A 393 -37.87 -14.71 7.27
CA LEU A 393 -36.73 -15.10 8.10
C LEU A 393 -37.17 -15.45 9.53
N VAL A 394 -38.02 -14.62 10.14
CA VAL A 394 -38.58 -14.91 11.47
C VAL A 394 -39.34 -16.22 11.46
N ALA A 395 -40.25 -16.42 10.50
CA ALA A 395 -41.04 -17.65 10.39
C ALA A 395 -40.16 -18.91 10.25
N ARG A 396 -39.08 -18.83 9.46
CA ARG A 396 -38.09 -19.91 9.31
C ARG A 396 -37.29 -20.13 10.59
N ALA A 397 -36.87 -19.04 11.25
CA ALA A 397 -36.07 -19.07 12.46
C ALA A 397 -36.84 -19.67 13.65
N LEU A 398 -38.17 -19.50 13.72
CA LEU A 398 -38.99 -20.15 14.76
C LEU A 398 -38.87 -21.68 14.74
N ARG A 399 -38.58 -22.27 13.56
CA ARG A 399 -38.40 -23.72 13.39
C ARG A 399 -36.96 -24.18 13.63
N SER A 400 -35.98 -23.27 13.70
CA SER A 400 -34.59 -23.64 13.93
C SER A 400 -34.40 -24.09 15.38
N LYS A 401 -33.66 -25.17 15.58
CA LYS A 401 -33.25 -25.66 16.90
C LYS A 401 -31.74 -25.60 16.97
N SER A 402 -31.23 -25.08 18.09
CA SER A 402 -29.79 -24.98 18.28
C SER A 402 -29.18 -26.36 18.50
N THR A 403 -28.02 -26.61 17.92
CA THR A 403 -27.24 -27.83 18.10
C THR A 403 -26.07 -27.60 19.07
N ALA A 404 -25.43 -28.68 19.55
CA ALA A 404 -24.28 -28.57 20.46
C ALA A 404 -23.09 -27.82 19.82
N SER A 405 -22.89 -27.98 18.51
CA SER A 405 -21.84 -27.30 17.74
C SER A 405 -22.02 -25.78 17.65
N GLU A 406 -23.24 -25.26 17.87
CA GLU A 406 -23.53 -23.82 17.80
C GLU A 406 -23.39 -23.12 19.16
N GLN A 407 -23.27 -23.87 20.27
CA GLN A 407 -23.23 -23.28 21.62
C GLN A 407 -22.07 -22.32 21.83
N PRO A 408 -20.82 -22.64 21.42
CA PRO A 408 -19.70 -21.70 21.55
C PRO A 408 -19.95 -20.37 20.81
N LEU A 409 -20.62 -20.42 19.66
CA LEU A 409 -20.96 -19.23 18.85
C LEU A 409 -22.05 -18.38 19.51
N LEU A 410 -23.01 -19.04 20.14
CA LEU A 410 -24.06 -18.39 20.92
C LEU A 410 -23.52 -17.78 22.21
N GLU A 411 -22.51 -18.38 22.84
CA GLU A 411 -21.81 -17.81 23.99
C GLU A 411 -21.07 -16.53 23.62
N LEU A 412 -20.30 -16.54 22.52
CA LEU A 412 -19.61 -15.35 21.99
C LEU A 412 -20.57 -14.18 21.71
N MET A 413 -21.76 -14.48 21.19
CA MET A 413 -22.80 -13.47 20.92
C MET A 413 -23.66 -13.12 22.14
N GLN A 414 -23.40 -13.71 23.32
CA GLN A 414 -24.18 -13.55 24.54
C GLN A 414 -25.67 -13.95 24.38
N LEU A 415 -25.92 -14.99 23.58
CA LEU A 415 -27.24 -15.54 23.24
C LEU A 415 -27.45 -16.98 23.74
N HIS A 416 -26.51 -17.53 24.52
CA HIS A 416 -26.65 -18.86 25.13
C HIS A 416 -27.80 -18.90 26.15
N ASN A 417 -27.87 -17.89 27.03
CA ASN A 417 -28.93 -17.69 28.03
C ASN A 417 -29.79 -16.47 27.67
N THR A 418 -30.96 -16.71 27.07
CA THR A 418 -31.85 -15.65 26.63
C THR A 418 -32.83 -15.27 27.75
N VAL A 419 -32.77 -14.03 28.24
CA VAL A 419 -33.64 -13.53 29.32
C VAL A 419 -34.81 -12.68 28.82
N SER A 420 -34.84 -12.36 27.52
CA SER A 420 -35.90 -11.58 26.88
C SER A 420 -36.37 -12.19 25.56
N PHE A 421 -37.59 -11.87 25.15
CA PHE A 421 -38.13 -12.28 23.84
C PHE A 421 -37.25 -11.79 22.68
N ALA A 422 -36.70 -10.58 22.77
CA ALA A 422 -35.81 -10.02 21.76
C ALA A 422 -34.51 -10.85 21.61
N GLN A 423 -33.87 -11.20 22.73
CA GLN A 423 -32.69 -12.08 22.73
C GLN A 423 -33.03 -13.49 22.22
N TRP A 424 -34.18 -14.03 22.61
CA TRP A 424 -34.65 -15.32 22.12
C TRP A 424 -34.84 -15.33 20.60
N LEU A 425 -35.45 -14.28 20.05
CA LEU A 425 -35.64 -14.14 18.61
C LEU A 425 -34.29 -13.96 17.88
N ASN A 426 -33.38 -13.16 18.43
CA ASN A 426 -32.03 -12.99 17.88
C ASN A 426 -31.25 -14.31 17.87
N LYS A 427 -31.35 -15.12 18.94
CA LYS A 427 -30.80 -16.48 18.99
C LYS A 427 -31.34 -17.35 17.86
N LYS A 428 -32.67 -17.37 17.68
CA LYS A 428 -33.31 -18.15 16.60
C LYS A 428 -32.85 -17.73 15.21
N LEU A 429 -32.77 -16.43 14.97
CA LEU A 429 -32.29 -15.87 13.69
C LEU A 429 -30.83 -16.23 13.43
N LEU A 430 -29.97 -16.12 14.45
CA LEU A 430 -28.56 -16.48 14.36
C LEU A 430 -28.36 -17.97 14.08
N VAL A 431 -29.08 -18.85 14.79
CA VAL A 431 -29.05 -20.31 14.55
C VAL A 431 -29.45 -20.65 13.11
N LEU A 432 -30.56 -20.06 12.61
CA LEU A 432 -30.97 -20.26 11.22
C LEU A 432 -29.86 -19.86 10.25
N ALA A 433 -29.21 -18.74 10.51
CA ALA A 433 -28.16 -18.21 9.66
C ALA A 433 -26.93 -19.11 9.64
N LEU A 434 -26.44 -19.52 10.81
CA LEU A 434 -25.32 -20.45 10.98
C LEU A 434 -25.56 -21.77 10.24
N GLN A 435 -26.76 -22.35 10.39
CA GLN A 435 -27.14 -23.59 9.70
C GLN A 435 -27.20 -23.41 8.19
N THR A 436 -27.65 -22.25 7.71
CA THR A 436 -27.77 -21.97 6.28
C THR A 436 -26.42 -21.69 5.63
N THR A 437 -25.49 -21.04 6.34
CA THR A 437 -24.15 -20.74 5.80
C THR A 437 -23.26 -21.97 5.83
N ALA A 438 -23.31 -22.79 6.88
CA ALA A 438 -22.53 -24.04 6.96
C ALA A 438 -22.87 -25.05 5.85
N GLN A 439 -24.11 -25.05 5.35
CA GLN A 439 -24.54 -25.92 4.24
C GLN A 439 -24.04 -25.48 2.86
N LYS A 440 -23.47 -24.27 2.71
CA LYS A 440 -22.92 -23.79 1.44
C LYS A 440 -21.45 -24.17 1.21
N ASP A 441 -20.76 -24.54 2.28
CA ASP A 441 -19.34 -24.91 2.26
C ASP A 441 -19.15 -26.44 2.12
N GLN A 442 -20.26 -27.20 2.02
CA GLN A 442 -20.33 -28.59 1.56
C GLN A 442 -20.81 -28.62 0.11
#